data_AF-A0A6I3KKY3-F1
#
_entry.id   AF-A0A6I3KKY3-F1
#
_cell.length_a   1.000
_cell.length_b   1.000
_cell.length_c   1.000
_cell.angle_alpha   90.00
_cell.angle_beta   90.00
_cell.angle_gamma   90.00
#
_symmetry.space_group_name_H-M   'P 1'
#
loop_
_entity.id
_entity.type
_entity.pdbx_description
1 polymer ?
#
loop_
_entity_poly.entity_id
_entity_poly.type
_entity_poly.pdbx_seq_one_letter_code
_entity_poly.pdbx_strand_id
1 'polypeptide(L)'
;MRTLIISYDLAQPHRNKHVLAHHIMAIGNSWARPLEQTWYVRTDATEEEIEAQLRGALDPDDGLLIQATRDEAVLTNTALRWFRQRRAGVDMGGDSNVLAFPMPKPFIDDQQELPLAEAC
;
A
#
# COMPACT_ATOMS: atom_id res chain seq x y z
N MET A 1 18.05 11.03 -4.33
CA MET A 1 16.60 10.73 -4.33
C MET A 1 15.87 11.69 -5.24
N ARG A 2 15.30 11.16 -6.31
CA ARG A 2 14.46 11.89 -7.27
C ARG A 2 13.00 11.42 -7.16
N THR A 3 12.07 12.24 -7.62
CA THR A 3 10.67 11.82 -7.77
C THR A 3 10.40 11.54 -9.23
N LEU A 4 9.85 10.37 -9.51
CA LEU A 4 9.49 9.92 -10.85
C LEU A 4 7.97 9.76 -10.91
N ILE A 5 7.37 10.17 -12.02
CA ILE A 5 6.04 9.75 -12.41
C ILE A 5 6.18 8.52 -13.28
N ILE A 6 5.43 7.48 -12.94
CA ILE A 6 5.24 6.28 -13.75
C ILE A 6 3.77 6.23 -14.12
N SER A 7 3.44 6.23 -15.40
CA SER A 7 2.08 6.02 -15.90
C SER A 7 2.09 4.86 -16.87
N TYR A 8 1.05 4.04 -16.85
CA TYR A 8 0.94 2.91 -17.77
C TYR A 8 -0.45 2.82 -18.35
N ASP A 9 -0.56 2.20 -19.52
CA ASP A 9 -1.83 1.82 -20.11
C ASP A 9 -1.74 0.34 -20.50
N LEU A 10 -2.67 -0.48 -20.02
CA LEU A 10 -2.62 -1.93 -20.21
C LEU A 10 -3.72 -2.35 -21.15
N ALA A 11 -3.38 -3.07 -22.22
CA ALA A 11 -4.36 -3.63 -23.15
C ALA A 11 -5.26 -4.67 -22.44
N GLN A 12 -4.71 -5.39 -21.46
CA GLN A 12 -5.42 -6.40 -20.66
C GLN A 12 -5.29 -6.14 -19.14
N PRO A 13 -6.07 -5.20 -18.58
CA PRO A 13 -5.87 -4.72 -17.21
C PRO A 13 -6.10 -5.79 -16.12
N HIS A 14 -6.88 -6.83 -16.39
CA HIS A 14 -7.21 -7.86 -15.39
C HIS A 14 -6.04 -8.80 -15.08
N ARG A 15 -5.05 -8.91 -15.96
CA ARG A 15 -3.96 -9.88 -15.83
C ARG A 15 -2.71 -9.27 -15.18
N ASN A 16 -2.26 -8.12 -15.68
CA ASN A 16 -0.92 -7.61 -15.37
C ASN A 16 -0.91 -6.50 -14.31
N LYS A 17 -2.05 -5.85 -14.05
CA LYS A 17 -2.14 -4.66 -13.17
C LYS A 17 -1.63 -4.89 -11.74
N HIS A 18 -1.98 -6.03 -11.14
CA HIS A 18 -1.56 -6.35 -9.77
C HIS A 18 -0.05 -6.64 -9.68
N VAL A 19 0.47 -7.34 -10.68
CA VAL A 19 1.90 -7.64 -10.80
C VAL A 19 2.68 -6.35 -10.96
N LEU A 20 2.31 -5.51 -11.92
CA LEU A 20 2.97 -4.23 -12.18
C LEU A 20 2.93 -3.30 -10.95
N ALA A 21 1.78 -3.20 -10.27
CA ALA A 21 1.67 -2.44 -9.03
C ALA A 21 2.64 -2.95 -7.95
N HIS A 22 2.77 -4.27 -7.78
CA HIS A 22 3.71 -4.86 -6.83
C HIS A 22 5.17 -4.55 -7.18
N HIS A 23 5.53 -4.62 -8.47
CA HIS A 23 6.87 -4.24 -8.92
C HIS A 23 7.17 -2.76 -8.66
N ILE A 24 6.25 -1.84 -8.98
CA ILE A 24 6.40 -0.40 -8.72
C ILE A 24 6.60 -0.14 -7.21
N MET A 25 5.83 -0.82 -6.36
CA MET A 25 5.95 -0.71 -4.90
C MET A 25 7.30 -1.21 -4.36
N ALA A 26 7.94 -2.15 -5.05
CA ALA A 26 9.22 -2.74 -4.65
C ALA A 26 10.45 -1.91 -5.06
N ILE A 27 10.34 -1.15 -6.16
CA ILE A 27 11.42 -0.32 -6.72
C ILE A 27 11.70 0.93 -5.87
N GLY A 28 10.65 1.55 -5.34
CA GLY A 28 10.74 2.82 -4.62
C GLY A 28 10.94 2.68 -3.12
N ASN A 29 11.69 3.61 -2.52
CA ASN A 29 11.70 3.76 -1.07
C ASN A 29 10.33 4.24 -0.55
N SER A 30 9.66 5.07 -1.34
CA SER A 30 8.28 5.49 -1.11
C SER A 30 7.56 5.72 -2.42
N TRP A 31 6.25 5.51 -2.39
CA TRP A 31 5.38 5.62 -3.55
C TRP A 31 4.04 6.26 -3.19
N ALA A 32 3.39 6.88 -4.15
CA ALA A 32 2.04 7.41 -4.03
C ALA A 32 1.26 7.09 -5.30
N ARG A 33 -0.04 6.82 -5.17
CA ARG A 33 -0.91 6.47 -6.28
C ARG A 33 -2.09 7.45 -6.34
N PRO A 34 -1.92 8.64 -6.95
CA PRO A 34 -3.00 9.63 -7.05
C PRO A 34 -4.11 9.22 -8.02
N LEU A 35 -3.78 8.47 -9.08
CA LEU A 35 -4.73 7.95 -10.07
C LEU A 35 -4.53 6.45 -10.24
N GLU A 36 -5.50 5.78 -10.86
CA GLU A 36 -5.48 4.33 -10.97
C GLU A 36 -4.25 3.80 -11.73
N GLN A 37 -3.85 4.48 -12.80
CA GLN A 37 -2.76 4.08 -13.68
C GLN A 37 -1.48 4.92 -13.50
N THR A 38 -1.50 5.91 -12.62
CA THR A 38 -0.40 6.86 -12.42
C THR A 38 0.16 6.75 -11.01
N TRP A 39 1.48 6.64 -10.93
CA TRP A 39 2.25 6.44 -9.72
C TRP A 39 3.32 7.49 -9.62
N TYR A 40 3.53 7.98 -8.40
CA TYR A 40 4.72 8.74 -8.02
C TYR A 40 5.63 7.82 -7.23
N VAL A 41 6.90 7.78 -7.59
CA VAL A 41 7.90 6.94 -6.94
C VAL A 41 9.10 7.79 -6.57
N ARG A 42 9.54 7.71 -5.31
CA ARG A 42 10.81 8.25 -4.86
C ARG A 42 11.83 7.15 -4.79
N THR A 43 12.88 7.28 -5.59
CA THR A 43 13.98 6.31 -5.69
C THR A 43 15.27 7.01 -6.10
N ASP A 44 16.39 6.30 -5.99
CA ASP A 44 17.68 6.73 -6.51
C ASP A 44 17.95 6.19 -7.92
N ALA A 45 17.19 5.17 -8.35
CA ALA A 45 17.27 4.57 -9.67
C ALA A 45 16.95 5.56 -10.80
N THR A 46 17.53 5.32 -11.98
CA THR A 46 17.23 6.08 -13.20
C THR A 46 15.96 5.57 -13.87
N GLU A 47 15.42 6.39 -14.77
CA GLU A 47 14.25 6.06 -15.57
C GLU A 47 14.46 4.79 -16.39
N GLU A 48 15.65 4.61 -16.97
CA GLU A 48 16.02 3.43 -17.75
C GLU A 48 16.14 2.16 -16.88
N GLU A 49 16.68 2.28 -15.67
CA GLU A 49 16.78 1.15 -14.74
C GLU A 49 15.39 0.66 -14.30
N ILE A 50 14.43 1.58 -14.18
CA ILE A 50 13.04 1.25 -13.83
C ILE A 50 12.31 0.67 -15.03
N GLU A 51 12.49 1.24 -16.22
CA GLU A 51 11.94 0.69 -17.46
C GLU A 51 12.38 -0.77 -17.63
N ALA A 52 13.68 -1.04 -17.52
CA ALA A 52 14.22 -2.39 -17.67
C ALA A 52 13.62 -3.39 -16.67
N GLN A 53 13.32 -2.95 -15.45
CA GLN A 53 12.68 -3.78 -14.42
C GLN A 53 11.19 -4.03 -14.69
N LEU A 54 10.47 -3.02 -15.19
CA LEU A 54 9.03 -3.11 -15.43
C LEU A 54 8.71 -3.79 -16.76
N ARG A 55 9.62 -3.75 -17.75
CA ARG A 55 9.43 -4.32 -19.09
C ARG A 55 9.06 -5.79 -19.07
N GLY A 56 9.57 -6.56 -18.10
CA GLY A 56 9.26 -7.99 -17.97
C GLY A 56 7.80 -8.29 -17.60
N ALA A 57 7.06 -7.29 -17.12
CA ALA A 57 5.64 -7.41 -16.74
C ALA A 57 4.68 -6.77 -17.76
N LEU A 58 5.20 -6.26 -18.89
CA LEU A 58 4.43 -5.59 -19.94
C LEU A 58 4.32 -6.48 -21.18
N ASP A 59 3.14 -6.47 -21.79
CA ASP A 59 2.90 -7.05 -23.11
C ASP A 59 3.26 -6.05 -24.23
N PRO A 60 3.48 -6.50 -25.48
CA PRO A 60 3.86 -5.62 -26.59
C PRO A 60 2.88 -4.49 -26.91
N ASP A 61 1.60 -4.67 -26.55
CA ASP A 61 0.53 -3.70 -26.76
C ASP A 61 0.32 -2.77 -25.55
N ASP A 62 1.09 -2.94 -24.47
CA ASP A 62 1.01 -2.11 -23.28
C ASP A 62 1.87 -0.83 -23.42
N GLY A 63 1.37 0.28 -22.87
CA GLY A 63 2.08 1.55 -22.80
C GLY A 63 2.73 1.76 -21.43
N LEU A 64 3.96 2.29 -21.40
CA LEU A 64 4.66 2.71 -20.19
C LEU A 64 5.32 4.06 -20.40
N LEU A 65 5.09 4.98 -19.48
CA LEU A 65 5.72 6.30 -19.40
C LEU A 65 6.42 6.45 -18.06
N ILE A 66 7.69 6.81 -18.09
CA ILE A 66 8.49 7.13 -16.90
C ILE A 66 9.12 8.49 -17.12
N GLN A 67 8.97 9.39 -16.16
CA GLN A 67 9.52 10.74 -16.23
C GLN A 67 9.96 11.23 -14.86
N ALA A 68 11.18 11.78 -14.75
CA ALA A 68 11.57 12.55 -13.58
C ALA A 68 10.82 13.89 -13.51
N THR A 69 10.17 14.13 -12.37
CA THR A 69 9.54 15.40 -12.06
C THR A 69 10.49 16.30 -11.32
N ARG A 70 10.64 17.53 -11.81
CA ARG A 70 11.39 18.60 -11.13
C ARG A 70 10.49 19.47 -10.27
N ASP A 71 9.25 19.64 -10.71
CA ASP A 71 8.26 20.52 -10.09
C ASP A 71 7.08 19.74 -9.48
N GLU A 72 6.26 20.45 -8.72
CA GLU A 72 5.05 19.90 -8.11
C GLU A 72 3.89 19.83 -9.12
N ALA A 73 3.02 18.84 -8.96
CA ALA A 73 1.81 18.72 -9.76
C ALA A 73 0.64 19.46 -9.10
N VAL A 74 -0.18 20.10 -9.92
CA VAL A 74 -1.49 20.61 -9.50
C VAL A 74 -2.48 19.45 -9.45
N LEU A 75 -3.15 19.30 -8.30
CA LEU A 75 -4.06 18.20 -8.03
C LEU A 75 -5.48 18.75 -7.84
N THR A 76 -6.48 18.09 -8.42
CA THR A 76 -7.89 18.42 -8.23
C THR A 76 -8.66 17.14 -8.00
N ASN A 77 -9.44 17.08 -6.92
CA ASN A 77 -10.18 15.88 -6.50
C ASN A 77 -9.32 14.63 -6.24
N THR A 78 -8.01 14.79 -6.10
CA THR A 78 -7.06 13.73 -5.75
C THR A 78 -5.97 14.30 -4.84
N ALA A 79 -5.21 13.41 -4.19
CA ALA A 79 -4.12 13.77 -3.29
C ALA A 79 -2.97 12.77 -3.39
N LEU A 80 -1.75 13.25 -3.15
CA LEU A 80 -0.57 12.40 -3.02
C LEU A 80 -0.47 11.84 -1.61
N ARG A 81 -0.87 10.58 -1.45
CA ARG A 81 -0.67 9.84 -0.19
C ARG A 81 0.56 8.95 -0.34
N TRP A 82 1.63 9.32 0.37
CA TRP A 82 2.89 8.61 0.33
C TRP A 82 2.88 7.41 1.26
N PHE A 83 3.22 6.25 0.72
CA PHE A 83 3.46 5.02 1.43
C PHE A 83 4.95 4.71 1.39
N ARG A 84 5.48 4.15 2.46
CA ARG A 84 6.88 3.73 2.55
C ARG A 84 6.95 2.22 2.40
N GLN A 85 7.98 1.74 1.70
CA GLN A 85 8.26 0.31 1.66
C GLN A 85 8.60 -0.15 3.09
N ARG A 86 7.88 -1.14 3.62
CA ARG A 86 8.21 -1.73 4.92
C ARG A 86 9.56 -2.41 4.80
N ARG A 87 10.58 -1.85 5.45
CA ARG A 87 11.84 -2.56 5.63
C ARG A 87 11.60 -3.63 6.69
N ALA A 88 11.57 -4.90 6.28
CA ALA A 88 11.56 -6.03 7.19
C ALA A 88 12.84 -5.96 8.05
N GLY A 89 12.74 -5.34 9.22
CA GLY A 89 13.86 -5.17 10.15
C GLY A 89 13.91 -3.86 10.94
N VAL A 90 13.09 -2.84 10.63
CA VAL A 90 13.19 -1.52 11.31
C VAL A 90 11.92 -1.07 12.06
N ASP A 91 10.76 -1.66 11.78
CA ASP A 91 9.49 -1.29 12.45
C ASP A 91 9.23 -2.10 13.75
N MET A 92 10.26 -2.27 14.58
CA MET A 92 10.15 -2.63 16.01
C MET A 92 10.36 -1.38 16.90
N GLY A 93 10.14 -0.19 16.34
CA GLY A 93 10.26 1.09 17.03
C GLY A 93 8.94 1.83 17.13
N GLY A 94 8.29 1.76 18.30
CA GLY A 94 7.42 2.78 18.87
C GLY A 94 6.02 3.01 18.29
N ASP A 95 5.86 3.12 16.98
CA ASP A 95 4.67 3.74 16.39
C ASP A 95 3.75 2.72 15.68
N SER A 96 3.51 1.58 16.35
CA SER A 96 2.51 0.63 15.86
C SER A 96 1.12 1.22 16.12
N ASN A 97 0.43 1.66 15.06
CA ASN A 97 -1.01 1.98 15.08
C ASN A 97 -1.86 0.70 15.25
N VAL A 98 -1.48 -0.17 16.19
CA VAL A 98 -2.21 -1.38 16.55
C VAL A 98 -3.15 -1.00 17.69
N LEU A 99 -4.43 -0.80 17.37
CA LEU A 99 -5.50 -0.75 18.36
C LEU A 99 -5.71 -2.18 18.90
N ALA A 100 -4.98 -2.55 19.95
CA ALA A 100 -5.27 -3.76 20.69
C ALA A 100 -6.59 -3.54 21.45
N PHE A 101 -7.66 -4.21 21.01
CA PHE A 101 -8.89 -4.26 21.80
C PHE A 101 -8.59 -4.98 23.12
N PRO A 102 -8.97 -4.40 24.28
CA PRO A 102 -8.80 -5.10 25.54
C PRO A 102 -9.57 -6.43 25.47
N MET A 103 -8.92 -7.52 25.85
CA MET A 103 -9.62 -8.80 25.99
C MET A 103 -10.80 -8.60 26.94
N PRO A 104 -12.02 -9.06 26.59
CA PRO A 104 -13.13 -9.02 27.53
C PRO A 104 -12.69 -9.78 28.79
N LYS A 105 -12.88 -9.16 29.96
CA LYS A 105 -12.67 -9.85 31.23
C LYS A 105 -13.48 -11.14 31.20
N PRO A 106 -12.92 -12.28 31.65
CA PRO A 106 -13.70 -13.50 31.77
C PRO A 106 -14.95 -13.18 32.59
N PHE A 107 -16.11 -13.48 32.01
CA PHE A 107 -17.40 -13.33 32.68
C PHE A 107 -17.38 -14.30 33.85
N ILE A 108 -17.20 -13.78 35.07
CA ILE A 108 -17.40 -14.58 36.29
C ILE A 108 -18.90 -14.59 36.49
N ASP A 109 -19.50 -15.75 36.24
CA ASP A 109 -20.90 -16.00 36.53
C ASP A 109 -21.07 -16.12 38.05
N ASP A 110 -21.21 -14.97 38.74
CA ASP A 110 -21.57 -14.90 40.16
C ASP A 110 -23.08 -15.04 40.37
N GLN A 111 -23.77 -15.83 39.53
CA GLN A 111 -25.12 -16.27 39.86
C GLN A 111 -25.04 -17.30 41.00
N GLN A 112 -25.06 -16.77 42.23
CA GLN A 112 -25.48 -17.54 43.40
C GLN A 112 -26.81 -18.21 43.07
N GLU A 113 -26.82 -19.53 42.90
CA GLU A 113 -28.04 -20.32 42.84
C GLU A 113 -28.85 -20.03 44.12
N LEU A 114 -29.88 -19.21 44.00
CA LEU A 114 -30.86 -19.01 45.06
C LEU A 114 -31.55 -20.36 45.28
N PRO A 115 -31.64 -20.87 46.52
CA PRO A 115 -32.33 -22.13 46.77
C PRO A 115 -33.78 -21.99 46.36
N LEU A 116 -34.21 -22.87 45.45
CA LEU A 116 -35.59 -22.95 44.99
C LEU A 116 -36.47 -23.25 46.22
N ALA A 117 -37.28 -22.28 46.63
CA ALA A 117 -38.21 -22.48 47.74
C ALA A 117 -39.21 -23.59 47.35
N GLU A 118 -39.25 -24.67 48.14
CA GLU A 118 -40.29 -25.69 48.04
C GLU A 118 -41.65 -25.03 48.28
N ALA A 119 -42.54 -25.11 47.29
CA ALA A 119 -43.92 -24.70 47.44
C ALA A 119 -44.67 -25.76 48.27
N CYS A 120 -45.36 -25.31 49.32
CA CYS A 120 -46.26 -26.12 50.15
C CYS A 120 -47.42 -26.73 49.36
#